data_AF-A0A933LKB5-F1
#
_entry.id   AF-A0A933LKB5-F1
#
_cell.length_a   1.000
_cell.length_b   1.000
_cell.length_c   1.000
_cell.angle_alpha   90.00
_cell.angle_beta   90.00
_cell.angle_gamma   90.00
#
_symmetry.space_group_name_H-M   'P 1'
#
loop_
_entity.id
_entity.type
_entity.pdbx_description
1 polymer ?
#
loop_
_entity_poly.entity_id
_entity_poly.type
_entity_poly.pdbx_seq_one_letter_code
_entity_poly.pdbx_strand_id
1 'polypeptide(L)'
;MTQQEKEALLSLLCTPARWCQGMEASDAAGESVPYDDAGAVAWDLTGGLCFLFGWERATELFPELEPHITGRTPGPGDEKAAIPSMTALQDFNDRPGTTHDALLARIQTLPVLGGLAPGIASPAGRGPTVKELNNVQSN
;
A
#
# COMPACT_ATOMS: atom_id res chain seq x y z
N MET A 1 3.85 2.48 2.44
CA MET A 1 2.71 1.55 2.66
C MET A 1 3.18 0.24 3.29
N THR A 2 2.44 -0.31 4.26
CA THR A 2 2.67 -1.62 4.90
C THR A 2 2.08 -2.79 4.09
N GLN A 3 2.41 -4.03 4.45
CA GLN A 3 1.82 -5.22 3.79
C GLN A 3 0.30 -5.25 3.96
N GLN A 4 -0.19 -4.95 5.16
CA GLN A 4 -1.62 -4.97 5.49
C GLN A 4 -2.40 -3.90 4.72
N GLU A 5 -1.85 -2.68 4.61
CA GLU A 5 -2.46 -1.60 3.81
C GLU A 5 -2.55 -2.01 2.33
N LYS A 6 -1.48 -2.62 1.80
CA LYS A 6 -1.47 -3.10 0.41
C LYS A 6 -2.51 -4.19 0.17
N GLU A 7 -2.62 -5.16 1.07
CA GLU A 7 -3.62 -6.23 0.98
C GLU A 7 -5.05 -5.71 1.09
N ALA A 8 -5.30 -4.75 1.98
CA ALA A 8 -6.61 -4.11 2.12
C ALA A 8 -7.01 -3.37 0.83
N LEU A 9 -6.08 -2.61 0.24
CA LEU A 9 -6.32 -1.90 -1.03
C LEU A 9 -6.57 -2.87 -2.19
N LEU A 10 -5.76 -3.93 -2.31
CA LEU A 10 -5.96 -4.97 -3.31
C LEU A 10 -7.30 -5.69 -3.12
N SER A 11 -7.71 -5.95 -1.88
CA SER A 11 -8.99 -6.59 -1.56
C SER A 11 -10.18 -5.70 -1.88
N LEU A 12 -10.08 -4.38 -1.61
CA LEU A 12 -11.10 -3.40 -1.96
C LEU A 12 -11.32 -3.36 -3.47
N LEU A 13 -10.23 -3.28 -4.24
CA LEU A 13 -10.25 -3.09 -5.68
C LEU A 13 -10.12 -4.41 -6.46
N CYS A 14 -10.31 -5.58 -5.85
CA CYS A 14 -9.96 -6.87 -6.48
C CYS A 14 -10.84 -7.23 -7.69
N THR A 15 -12.05 -6.68 -7.77
CA THR A 15 -13.01 -6.97 -8.84
C THR A 15 -13.27 -5.71 -9.67
N PRO A 16 -13.46 -5.84 -11.00
CA PRO A 16 -13.74 -4.69 -11.85
C PRO A 16 -14.96 -3.87 -11.40
N ALA A 17 -15.97 -4.52 -10.81
CA ALA A 17 -17.18 -3.87 -10.32
C ALA A 17 -16.97 -2.99 -9.06
N ARG A 18 -15.83 -3.10 -8.37
CA ARG A 18 -15.48 -2.27 -7.20
C ARG A 18 -14.56 -1.11 -7.53
N TRP A 19 -14.27 -0.92 -8.82
CA TRP A 19 -13.42 0.15 -9.31
C TRP A 19 -14.21 1.08 -10.22
N CYS A 20 -14.01 2.39 -10.06
CA CYS A 20 -14.60 3.41 -10.92
C CYS A 20 -13.55 4.40 -11.46
N GLN A 21 -13.94 5.14 -12.50
CA GLN A 21 -13.17 6.20 -13.13
C GLN A 21 -14.02 7.47 -13.21
N GLY A 22 -13.38 8.63 -13.12
CA GLY A 22 -13.99 9.95 -13.23
C GLY A 22 -14.75 10.42 -11.99
N MET A 23 -14.64 9.68 -10.88
CA MET A 23 -15.27 9.98 -9.60
C MET A 23 -14.56 9.23 -8.47
N GLU A 24 -14.61 9.78 -7.25
CA GLU A 24 -13.93 9.21 -6.08
C GLU A 24 -14.57 7.89 -5.61
N ALA A 25 -15.90 7.81 -5.66
CA ALA A 25 -16.68 6.62 -5.40
C ALA A 25 -18.03 6.67 -6.14
N SER A 26 -18.64 5.50 -6.32
CA SER A 26 -19.98 5.36 -6.86
C SER A 26 -20.87 4.45 -6.02
N ASP A 27 -22.16 4.74 -6.02
CA ASP A 27 -23.18 3.86 -5.43
C ASP A 27 -23.59 2.72 -6.38
N ALA A 28 -24.56 1.90 -5.96
CA ALA A 28 -25.07 0.79 -6.74
C ALA A 28 -25.84 1.18 -8.02
N ALA A 29 -26.28 2.45 -8.12
CA ALA A 29 -26.86 3.00 -9.34
C ALA A 29 -25.79 3.51 -10.31
N GLY A 30 -24.54 3.60 -9.87
CA GLY A 30 -23.42 4.16 -10.63
C GLY A 30 -23.33 5.68 -10.51
N GLU A 31 -24.05 6.28 -9.56
CA GLU A 31 -24.01 7.71 -9.30
C GLU A 31 -22.82 8.05 -8.40
N SER A 32 -22.24 9.23 -8.62
CA SER A 32 -21.09 9.69 -7.82
C SER A 32 -21.52 10.01 -6.39
N VAL A 33 -20.75 9.50 -5.43
CA VAL A 33 -20.94 9.73 -4.00
C VAL A 33 -19.59 10.06 -3.35
N PRO A 34 -19.57 10.67 -2.14
CA PRO A 34 -18.36 10.82 -1.36
C PRO A 34 -17.68 9.48 -1.06
N TYR A 35 -16.35 9.48 -0.94
CA TYR A 35 -15.59 8.24 -0.73
C TYR A 35 -15.95 7.51 0.58
N ASP A 36 -16.48 8.22 1.58
CA ASP A 36 -16.89 7.71 2.90
C ASP A 36 -18.39 7.44 3.01
N ASP A 37 -19.13 7.55 1.90
CA ASP A 37 -20.55 7.23 1.88
C ASP A 37 -20.78 5.74 2.15
N ALA A 38 -21.72 5.43 3.07
CA ALA A 38 -22.04 4.06 3.46
C ALA A 38 -22.68 3.23 2.33
N GLY A 39 -23.22 3.89 1.30
CA GLY A 39 -23.79 3.29 0.10
C GLY A 39 -22.80 3.12 -1.06
N ALA A 40 -21.54 3.55 -0.91
CA ALA A 40 -20.52 3.36 -1.94
C ALA A 40 -20.23 1.85 -2.15
N VAL A 41 -20.15 1.45 -3.42
CA VAL A 41 -19.86 0.06 -3.83
C VAL A 41 -18.64 -0.05 -4.74
N ALA A 42 -18.21 1.06 -5.35
CA ALA A 42 -17.00 1.16 -6.13
C ALA A 42 -16.23 2.43 -5.77
N TRP A 43 -14.91 2.39 -5.92
CA TRP A 43 -14.00 3.49 -5.62
C TRP A 43 -12.97 3.66 -6.72
N ASP A 44 -12.51 4.90 -6.93
CA ASP A 44 -11.23 5.09 -7.61
C ASP A 44 -10.07 4.75 -6.66
N LEU A 45 -8.83 4.87 -7.14
CA LEU A 45 -7.66 4.63 -6.32
C LEU A 45 -7.59 5.57 -5.09
N THR A 46 -7.87 6.86 -5.25
CA THR A 46 -7.71 7.86 -4.18
C THR A 46 -8.82 7.80 -3.14
N GLY A 47 -10.08 7.71 -3.56
CA GLY A 47 -11.23 7.43 -2.73
C GLY A 47 -11.09 6.10 -2.01
N GLY A 48 -10.55 5.06 -2.66
CA GLY A 48 -10.26 3.79 -2.00
C GLY A 48 -9.23 3.91 -0.87
N LEU A 49 -8.17 4.70 -1.07
CA LEU A 49 -7.18 5.01 -0.03
C LEU A 49 -7.80 5.80 1.13
N CYS A 50 -8.58 6.85 0.82
CA CYS A 50 -9.27 7.67 1.82
C CYS A 50 -10.30 6.85 2.62
N PHE A 51 -11.06 5.99 1.96
CA PHE A 51 -12.04 5.10 2.58
C PHE A 51 -11.38 4.12 3.55
N LEU A 52 -10.27 3.48 3.15
CA LEU A 52 -9.61 2.47 3.98
C LEU A 52 -8.80 3.05 5.13
N PHE A 53 -8.11 4.17 4.92
CA PHE A 53 -7.07 4.65 5.83
C PHE A 53 -7.38 6.01 6.44
N GLY A 54 -8.46 6.66 5.99
CA GLY A 54 -8.77 8.04 6.34
C GLY A 54 -7.86 9.05 5.64
N TRP A 55 -8.30 10.31 5.63
CA TRP A 55 -7.61 11.40 4.94
C TRP A 55 -6.16 11.58 5.38
N GLU A 56 -5.91 11.61 6.70
CA GLU A 56 -4.57 11.85 7.25
C GLU A 56 -3.55 10.83 6.71
N ARG A 57 -3.84 9.53 6.84
CA ARG A 57 -2.94 8.49 6.34
C ARG A 57 -2.89 8.46 4.81
N ALA A 58 -4.00 8.70 4.11
CA ALA A 58 -4.02 8.76 2.66
C ALA A 58 -3.09 9.87 2.12
N THR A 59 -3.04 11.04 2.76
CA THR A 59 -2.14 12.14 2.36
C THR A 59 -0.66 11.80 2.48
N GLU A 60 -0.28 10.94 3.43
CA GLU A 60 1.09 10.41 3.51
C GLU A 60 1.37 9.39 2.40
N LEU A 61 0.36 8.59 2.04
CA LEU A 61 0.48 7.55 1.02
C LEU A 61 0.53 8.11 -0.40
N PHE A 62 -0.18 9.20 -0.74
CA PHE A 62 -0.21 9.67 -2.13
C PHE A 62 1.18 9.92 -2.73
N PRO A 63 2.10 10.67 -2.07
CA PRO A 63 3.43 10.90 -2.61
C PRO A 63 4.36 9.68 -2.58
N GLU A 64 4.06 8.69 -1.73
CA GLU A 64 4.74 7.40 -1.76
C GLU A 64 4.31 6.57 -2.98
N LEU A 65 3.01 6.55 -3.28
CA LEU A 65 2.42 5.69 -4.30
C LEU A 65 2.54 6.25 -5.72
N GLU A 66 2.44 7.56 -5.88
CA GLU A 66 2.44 8.24 -7.18
C GLU A 66 3.50 7.73 -8.16
N PRO A 67 4.81 7.70 -7.84
CA PRO A 67 5.82 7.30 -8.82
C PRO A 67 5.67 5.85 -9.28
N HIS A 68 5.16 4.97 -8.42
CA HIS A 68 4.98 3.56 -8.74
C HIS A 68 3.73 3.30 -9.56
N ILE A 69 2.65 4.04 -9.30
CA ILE A 69 1.38 3.90 -10.01
C ILE A 69 1.43 4.59 -11.36
N THR A 70 1.85 5.85 -11.38
CA THR A 70 1.82 6.69 -12.58
C THR A 70 3.03 6.46 -13.50
N GLY A 71 4.12 5.90 -12.96
CA GLY A 71 5.41 5.80 -13.65
C GLY A 71 6.12 7.15 -13.82
N ARG A 72 5.60 8.25 -13.25
CA ARG A 72 6.28 9.54 -13.26
C ARG A 72 7.48 9.48 -12.33
N THR A 73 8.62 9.96 -12.84
CA THR A 73 9.80 10.21 -12.00
C THR A 73 9.72 11.65 -11.53
N PRO A 74 9.77 11.93 -10.21
CA PRO A 74 9.77 13.31 -9.72
C PRO A 74 10.95 14.07 -10.31
N GLY A 75 10.70 15.28 -10.81
CA GLY A 75 11.71 16.21 -11.27
C GLY A 75 12.44 16.89 -10.11
N PRO A 76 13.59 17.53 -10.37
CA PRO A 76 14.25 18.37 -9.37
C PRO A 76 13.33 19.52 -8.96
N GLY A 77 12.97 19.60 -7.67
CA GLY A 77 12.08 20.64 -7.14
C GLY A 77 10.61 20.22 -7.00
N ASP A 78 10.25 18.99 -7.40
CA ASP A 78 8.95 18.41 -7.07
C ASP A 78 8.94 18.07 -5.58
N GLU A 79 8.47 19.01 -4.76
CA GLU A 79 8.14 18.70 -3.38
C GLU A 79 7.04 17.64 -3.37
N LYS A 80 7.25 16.58 -2.58
CA LYS A 80 6.29 15.49 -2.36
C LYS A 80 5.10 16.00 -1.54
N ALA A 81 4.26 16.80 -2.16
CA ALA A 81 3.06 17.34 -1.57
C ALA A 81 1.87 16.40 -1.85
N ALA A 82 1.07 16.15 -0.82
CA ALA A 82 -0.05 15.22 -0.89
C ALA A 82 -1.05 15.53 -2.01
N ILE A 83 -1.42 16.81 -2.17
CA ILE A 83 -2.44 17.23 -3.15
C ILE A 83 -1.96 17.04 -4.60
N PRO A 84 -0.78 17.54 -5.03
CA PRO A 84 -0.25 17.22 -6.36
C PRO A 84 -0.16 15.72 -6.66
N SER A 85 0.31 14.92 -5.68
CA SER A 85 0.40 13.47 -5.85
C SER A 85 -0.98 12.81 -5.95
N MET A 86 -1.96 13.26 -5.17
CA MET A 86 -3.35 12.81 -5.27
C MET A 86 -3.91 13.10 -6.67
N THR A 87 -3.72 14.32 -7.19
CA THR A 87 -4.15 14.69 -8.54
C THR A 87 -3.49 13.84 -9.61
N ALA A 88 -2.19 13.56 -9.50
CA ALA A 88 -1.49 12.70 -10.45
C ALA A 88 -2.00 11.24 -10.42
N LEU A 89 -2.39 10.73 -9.24
CA LEU A 89 -3.02 9.42 -9.08
C LEU A 89 -4.43 9.40 -9.70
N GLN A 90 -5.23 10.44 -9.48
CA GLN A 90 -6.55 10.62 -10.12
C GLN A 90 -6.42 10.69 -11.64
N ASP A 91 -5.50 11.51 -12.16
CA ASP A 91 -5.21 11.63 -13.59
C ASP A 91 -4.81 10.29 -14.22
N PHE A 92 -4.06 9.46 -13.49
CA PHE A 92 -3.76 8.11 -13.95
C PHE A 92 -5.00 7.23 -13.94
N ASN A 93 -5.76 7.22 -12.84
CA ASN A 93 -6.97 6.41 -12.70
C ASN A 93 -7.98 6.71 -13.80
N ASP A 94 -8.24 8.00 -14.06
CA ASP A 94 -9.32 8.49 -14.91
C ASP A 94 -8.95 8.57 -16.40
N ARG A 95 -7.69 8.28 -16.73
CA ARG A 95 -7.26 8.23 -18.11
C ARG A 95 -8.05 7.15 -18.87
N PRO A 96 -8.61 7.41 -20.06
CA PRO A 96 -9.38 6.43 -20.83
C PRO A 96 -8.66 5.11 -21.17
N GLY A 97 -7.32 5.13 -21.16
CA GLY A 97 -6.50 3.94 -21.41
C GLY A 97 -6.14 3.14 -20.15
N THR A 98 -6.46 3.65 -18.95
CA THR A 98 -6.23 2.92 -17.70
C THR A 98 -7.34 1.91 -17.54
N THR A 99 -6.97 0.65 -17.31
CA THR A 99 -7.88 -0.44 -17.04
C THR A 99 -7.74 -0.90 -15.60
N HIS A 100 -8.77 -1.56 -15.09
CA HIS A 100 -8.76 -2.23 -13.79
C HIS A 100 -7.52 -3.12 -13.59
N ASP A 101 -7.25 -4.00 -14.57
CA ASP A 101 -6.09 -4.90 -14.53
C ASP A 101 -4.75 -4.13 -14.49
N ALA A 102 -4.64 -3.04 -15.26
CA ALA A 102 -3.43 -2.22 -15.27
C ALA A 102 -3.21 -1.53 -13.91
N LEU A 103 -4.28 -1.02 -13.29
CA LEU A 103 -4.21 -0.47 -11.94
C LEU A 103 -3.80 -1.52 -10.92
N LEU A 104 -4.45 -2.69 -10.91
CA LEU A 104 -4.12 -3.77 -9.98
C LEU A 104 -2.69 -4.27 -10.15
N ALA A 105 -2.21 -4.43 -11.38
CA ALA A 105 -0.82 -4.82 -11.64
C ALA A 105 0.17 -3.82 -11.03
N ARG A 106 -0.11 -2.51 -11.11
CA ARG A 106 0.73 -1.48 -10.47
C ARG A 106 0.69 -1.60 -8.95
N ILE A 107 -0.49 -1.72 -8.35
CA ILE A 107 -0.65 -1.90 -6.89
C ILE A 107 0.11 -3.14 -6.41
N GLN A 108 0.05 -4.25 -7.14
CA GLN A 108 0.77 -5.49 -6.82
C GLN A 108 2.29 -5.31 -6.79
N THR A 109 2.84 -4.40 -7.61
CA THR A 109 4.28 -4.11 -7.63
C THR A 109 4.75 -3.10 -6.58
N LEU A 110 3.82 -2.49 -5.81
CA LEU A 110 4.19 -1.50 -4.80
C LEU A 110 5.18 -2.06 -3.77
N PRO A 111 6.24 -1.31 -3.42
CA PRO A 111 7.14 -1.71 -2.36
C PRO A 111 6.40 -1.67 -1.01
N VAL A 112 6.66 -2.67 -0.18
CA VAL A 112 6.16 -2.73 1.19
C VAL A 112 7.24 -2.20 2.11
N LEU A 113 6.96 -1.08 2.75
CA LEU A 113 7.84 -0.44 3.72
C LEU A 113 7.46 -0.94 5.12
N GLY A 114 8.40 -1.55 5.84
CA GLY A 114 8.16 -2.02 7.22
C GLY A 114 8.30 -3.51 7.48
N GLY A 115 9.11 -4.23 6.71
CA GLY A 115 9.57 -5.58 7.09
C GLY A 115 10.62 -5.54 8.21
N LEU A 116 10.22 -5.26 9.46
CA LEU A 116 10.92 -5.90 10.58
C LEU A 116 10.47 -7.37 10.55
N ALA A 117 11.39 -8.24 10.14
CA ALA A 117 11.18 -9.68 10.21
C ALA A 117 10.66 -10.06 11.61
N PRO A 118 9.67 -10.97 11.74
CA PRO A 118 9.40 -11.59 13.04
C PRO A 118 10.72 -12.19 13.51
N GLY A 119 11.09 -11.85 14.76
CA GLY A 119 12.41 -12.04 15.31
C GLY A 119 13.06 -13.34 14.85
N ILE A 120 14.27 -13.23 14.33
CA ILE A 120 15.31 -14.24 14.55
C ILE A 120 15.44 -14.39 16.06
N ALA A 121 14.57 -15.22 16.64
CA ALA A 121 14.89 -15.95 17.83
C ALA A 121 16.12 -16.77 17.45
N SER A 122 17.30 -16.23 17.79
CA SER A 122 18.47 -17.06 17.98
C SER A 122 18.02 -18.30 18.77
N PRO A 123 18.28 -19.52 18.30
CA PRO A 123 18.00 -20.72 19.05
C PRO A 123 18.90 -20.71 20.29
N ALA A 124 18.38 -20.17 21.38
CA ALA A 124 18.97 -20.34 22.70
C ALA A 124 18.82 -21.83 23.06
N GLY A 125 19.92 -22.56 22.91
CA GLY A 125 20.23 -23.70 23.77
C GLY A 125 19.48 -24.99 23.48
N ARG A 126 19.92 -25.73 22.46
CA ARG A 126 20.10 -27.18 22.65
C ARG A 126 21.42 -27.37 23.38
N GLY A 127 21.36 -27.72 24.65
CA GLY A 127 22.55 -28.15 25.38
C GLY A 127 23.14 -29.44 24.79
N PRO A 128 24.41 -29.71 25.11
CA PRO A 128 24.82 -31.08 25.36
C PRO A 128 25.32 -31.22 26.80
N THR A 129 24.80 -32.26 27.46
CA THR A 129 25.28 -32.80 28.72
C THR A 129 26.50 -33.72 28.52
N VAL A 130 27.46 -33.56 29.43
CA VAL A 130 28.46 -34.50 29.99
C VAL A 130 29.63 -34.97 29.10
N LYS A 131 30.86 -34.59 29.51
CA LYS A 131 32.07 -35.39 29.81
C LYS A 131 33.33 -34.55 29.60
N GLU A 132 34.00 -34.14 30.68
CA GLU A 132 35.16 -34.79 31.31
C GLU A 132 36.51 -34.21 30.84
N LEU A 133 37.31 -33.83 31.85
CA LEU A 133 38.76 -33.94 31.96
C LEU A 133 39.71 -32.81 31.44
N ASN A 134 40.54 -32.40 32.41
CA ASN A 134 41.92 -31.88 32.37
C ASN A 134 42.07 -30.34 32.43
N ASN A 135 42.44 -29.73 33.56
CA ASN A 135 43.68 -29.80 34.37
C ASN A 135 44.80 -28.89 33.82
N VAL A 136 45.47 -28.16 34.74
CA VAL A 136 46.76 -27.43 34.62
C VAL A 136 46.62 -26.03 33.93
N GLN A 137 47.08 -24.86 34.41
CA GLN A 137 48.23 -24.47 35.24
C GLN A 137 48.13 -22.97 35.68
N SER A 138 48.78 -22.61 36.80
CA SER A 138 49.44 -21.32 37.17
C SER A 138 48.62 -20.02 37.16
N ASN A 139 48.61 -19.15 38.18
CA ASN A 139 49.60 -18.77 39.20
C ASN A 139 48.85 -18.20 40.44
#